data_AF-A0A6D2KGP5-F1
#
_entry.id   AF-A0A6D2KGP5-F1
#
_cell.length_a   1.000
_cell.length_b   1.000
_cell.length_c   1.000
_cell.angle_alpha   90.00
_cell.angle_beta   90.00
_cell.angle_gamma   90.00
#
_symmetry.space_group_name_H-M   'P 1'
#
loop_
_entity.id
_entity.type
_entity.pdbx_description
1 polymer ?
#
loop_
_entity_poly.entity_id
_entity_poly.type
_entity_poly.pdbx_seq_one_letter_code
_entity_poly.pdbx_strand_id
1 'polypeptide(L)'
;MSCDSVMGELNPCISFVLQGGTISTSCCNGVTMLNNQAQTSAQRRSVCRCIKYDINGVPFSPKQLDNALNIPSKCGVDLPYRISPATNCDSVN
;
A
#
# COMPACT_ATOMS: atom_id res chain seq x y z
N MET A 1 -11.74 -6.37 -5.83
CA MET A 1 -11.47 -5.00 -5.32
C MET A 1 -10.87 -4.21 -6.46
N SER A 2 -11.36 -3.01 -6.74
CA SER A 2 -10.87 -2.16 -7.84
C SER A 2 -9.69 -1.31 -7.41
N CYS A 3 -8.88 -0.83 -8.36
CA CYS A 3 -7.75 0.03 -8.05
C CYS A 3 -8.19 1.41 -7.54
N ASP A 4 -9.30 1.95 -8.04
CA ASP A 4 -9.83 3.24 -7.55
C ASP A 4 -10.19 3.17 -6.06
N SER A 5 -10.77 2.06 -5.59
CA SER A 5 -11.02 1.87 -4.16
C SER A 5 -9.73 1.75 -3.37
N VAL A 6 -8.74 1.00 -3.89
CA VAL A 6 -7.43 0.85 -3.24
C VAL A 6 -6.74 2.20 -3.08
N MET A 7 -6.69 2.99 -4.15
CA MET A 7 -6.03 4.29 -4.13
C MET A 7 -6.82 5.33 -3.34
N GLY A 8 -8.15 5.23 -3.33
CA GLY A 8 -9.00 6.02 -2.45
C GLY A 8 -8.60 5.90 -0.98
N GLU A 9 -8.36 4.67 -0.51
CA GLU A 9 -7.91 4.42 0.87
C GLU A 9 -6.46 4.85 1.14
N LEU A 10 -5.60 4.83 0.12
CA LEU A 10 -4.19 5.20 0.25
C LEU A 10 -3.92 6.70 0.02
N ASN A 11 -4.87 7.46 -0.50
CA ASN A 11 -4.74 8.90 -0.72
C ASN A 11 -4.22 9.67 0.51
N PRO A 12 -4.69 9.41 1.75
CA PRO A 12 -4.18 10.10 2.94
C PRO A 12 -2.69 9.83 3.24
N CYS A 13 -2.09 8.81 2.62
CA CYS A 13 -0.68 8.45 2.78
C CYS A 13 0.26 9.22 1.86
N ILE A 14 -0.25 9.86 0.79
CA ILE A 14 0.58 10.50 -0.24
C ILE A 14 1.56 11.51 0.35
N SER A 15 1.12 12.33 1.31
CA SER A 15 1.99 13.33 1.96
C SER A 15 3.21 12.66 2.63
N PHE A 16 2.98 11.57 3.37
CA PHE A 16 4.05 10.81 4.00
C PHE A 16 4.96 10.12 2.99
N VAL A 17 4.41 9.56 1.91
CA VAL A 17 5.24 8.98 0.83
C VAL A 17 6.19 10.04 0.26
N LEU A 18 5.67 11.23 -0.05
CA LEU A 18 6.43 12.30 -0.70
C LEU A 18 7.45 12.97 0.22
N GLN A 19 7.09 13.20 1.48
CA GLN A 19 7.85 14.08 2.40
C GLN A 19 8.49 13.32 3.58
N GLY A 20 7.99 12.13 3.91
CA GLY A 20 8.32 11.40 5.13
C GLY A 20 7.65 12.02 6.37
N GLY A 21 8.26 11.81 7.54
CA GLY A 21 7.80 12.41 8.80
C GLY A 21 6.80 11.54 9.57
N THR A 22 5.81 12.18 10.19
CA THR A 22 4.78 11.50 10.96
C THR A 22 3.67 11.01 10.03
N ILE A 23 3.32 9.73 10.15
CA ILE A 23 2.20 9.15 9.42
C ILE A 23 0.88 9.64 10.02
N SER A 24 -0.06 10.05 9.18
CA SER A 24 -1.37 10.51 9.67
C SER A 24 -2.22 9.33 10.12
N THR A 25 -3.09 9.55 11.12
CA THR A 25 -4.07 8.55 11.55
C THR A 25 -4.96 8.10 10.39
N SER A 26 -5.36 9.03 9.51
CA SER A 26 -6.15 8.72 8.32
C SER A 26 -5.44 7.78 7.36
N CYS A 27 -4.12 7.91 7.17
CA CYS A 27 -3.35 6.97 6.37
C CYS A 27 -3.38 5.57 6.98
N CYS A 28 -3.13 5.46 8.29
CA CYS A 28 -3.16 4.16 8.96
C CYS A 28 -4.56 3.52 8.98
N ASN A 29 -5.61 4.32 9.09
CA ASN A 29 -6.99 3.84 8.98
C ASN A 29 -7.27 3.28 7.59
N GLY A 30 -6.83 3.95 6.53
CA GLY A 30 -6.97 3.47 5.15
C GLY A 30 -6.24 2.15 4.91
N VAL A 31 -4.99 2.03 5.37
CA VAL A 31 -4.19 0.79 5.27
C VAL A 31 -4.85 -0.34 6.05
N THR A 32 -5.32 -0.07 7.27
CA THR A 32 -6.04 -1.04 8.11
C THR A 32 -7.32 -1.49 7.44
N MET A 33 -8.07 -0.56 6.84
CA MET A 33 -9.33 -0.86 6.18
C MET A 33 -9.10 -1.70 4.91
N LEU A 34 -8.08 -1.40 4.11
CA LEU A 34 -7.71 -2.25 2.97
C LEU A 34 -7.36 -3.68 3.41
N ASN A 35 -6.60 -3.83 4.49
CA ASN A 35 -6.27 -5.14 5.04
C ASN A 35 -7.55 -5.89 5.48
N ASN A 36 -8.46 -5.20 6.17
CA ASN A 36 -9.73 -5.76 6.61
C ASN A 36 -10.70 -6.07 5.45
N GLN A 37 -10.64 -5.35 4.34
CA GLN A 37 -11.48 -5.64 3.17
C GLN A 37 -10.88 -6.76 2.28
N ALA A 38 -9.56 -6.93 2.27
CA ALA A 38 -8.86 -7.93 1.47
C ALA A 38 -8.83 -9.31 2.14
N GLN A 39 -10.01 -9.89 2.39
CA GLN A 39 -10.18 -11.14 3.11
C GLN A 39 -9.83 -12.40 2.29
N THR A 40 -9.92 -12.32 0.96
CA THR A 40 -9.62 -13.43 0.05
C THR A 40 -8.29 -13.23 -0.67
N SER A 41 -7.66 -14.33 -1.09
CA SER A 41 -6.47 -14.30 -1.95
C SER A 41 -6.71 -13.48 -3.20
N ALA A 42 -7.89 -13.64 -3.84
CA ALA A 42 -8.25 -12.85 -5.02
C ALA A 42 -8.22 -11.34 -4.75
N GLN A 43 -8.79 -10.89 -3.63
CA GLN A 43 -8.76 -9.47 -3.24
C GLN A 43 -7.34 -8.99 -2.91
N ARG A 44 -6.56 -9.77 -2.16
CA ARG A 44 -5.16 -9.41 -1.83
C ARG A 44 -4.29 -9.30 -3.08
N ARG A 45 -4.49 -10.20 -4.05
CA ARG A 45 -3.85 -10.12 -5.37
C ARG A 45 -4.26 -8.87 -6.13
N SER A 46 -5.55 -8.49 -6.11
CA SER A 46 -6.02 -7.23 -6.70
C SER A 46 -5.34 -6.02 -6.05
N VAL A 47 -5.33 -5.92 -4.72
CA VAL A 47 -4.66 -4.85 -3.97
C VAL A 47 -3.18 -4.75 -4.35
N CYS A 48 -2.47 -5.90 -4.34
CA CYS A 48 -1.07 -5.96 -4.73
C CYS A 48 -0.85 -5.42 -6.15
N ARG A 49 -1.66 -5.83 -7.13
CA ARG A 49 -1.50 -5.37 -8.52
C ARG A 49 -1.75 -3.88 -8.67
N CYS A 50 -2.76 -3.34 -7.98
CA CYS A 50 -3.05 -1.91 -8.02
C CYS A 50 -1.89 -1.09 -7.45
N ILE A 51 -1.40 -1.45 -6.25
CA ILE A 51 -0.26 -0.74 -5.65
C ILE A 51 0.99 -0.87 -6.51
N LYS A 52 1.24 -2.06 -7.08
CA LYS A 52 2.38 -2.29 -7.99
C LYS A 52 2.28 -1.44 -9.26
N TYR A 53 1.09 -1.31 -9.83
CA TYR A 53 0.87 -0.47 -11.01
C TYR A 53 1.19 1.00 -10.70
N ASP A 54 0.67 1.52 -9.59
CA ASP A 54 0.89 2.91 -9.18
C ASP A 54 2.36 3.20 -8.84
N ILE A 55 3.02 2.30 -8.12
CA ILE A 55 4.45 2.43 -7.81
C ILE A 55 5.32 2.47 -9.07
N ASN A 56 4.97 1.69 -10.10
CA ASN A 56 5.71 1.69 -11.36
C ASN A 56 5.30 2.83 -12.32
N GLY A 57 4.11 3.39 -12.15
CA GLY A 57 3.58 4.49 -12.97
C GLY A 57 4.04 5.88 -12.52
N VAL A 58 4.59 6.01 -11.31
CA VAL A 58 5.07 7.27 -10.74
C VAL A 58 6.59 7.23 -10.55
N PRO A 59 7.34 8.27 -10.96
CA PRO A 59 8.78 8.33 -10.76
C PRO A 59 9.10 8.63 -9.28
N PHE A 60 9.08 7.60 -8.44
CA PHE A 60 9.49 7.70 -7.05
C PHE A 60 11.02 7.75 -6.93
N SER A 61 11.53 8.68 -6.13
CA SER A 61 12.90 8.61 -5.64
C SER A 61 13.07 7.41 -4.69
N PRO A 62 14.29 6.90 -4.48
CA PRO A 62 14.55 5.80 -3.54
C PRO A 62 13.98 6.06 -2.14
N LYS A 63 14.05 7.30 -1.66
CA LYS A 63 13.51 7.71 -0.36
C LYS A 63 11.97 7.63 -0.32
N GLN A 64 11.29 8.08 -1.38
CA GLN A 64 9.83 8.03 -1.42
C GLN A 64 9.32 6.59 -1.53
N LEU A 65 10.05 5.76 -2.28
CA LEU A 65 9.77 4.33 -2.33
C LEU A 65 9.93 3.71 -0.93
N ASP A 66 11.03 3.99 -0.23
CA ASP A 66 11.26 3.50 1.13
C ASP A 66 10.17 3.96 2.11
N ASN A 67 9.73 5.23 2.02
CA ASN A 67 8.59 5.71 2.81
C ASN A 67 7.34 4.86 2.55
N ALA A 68 6.97 4.62 1.28
CA ALA A 68 5.80 3.83 0.93
C ALA A 68 5.86 2.39 1.48
N LEU A 69 7.03 1.74 1.37
CA LEU A 69 7.23 0.36 1.84
C LEU A 69 7.15 0.23 3.37
N ASN A 70 7.45 1.30 4.11
CA ASN A 70 7.42 1.33 5.57
C ASN A 70 6.05 1.72 6.15
N ILE A 71 5.06 2.06 5.33
CA ILE A 71 3.71 2.44 5.81
C ILE A 71 3.07 1.34 6.68
N PRO A 72 2.99 0.06 6.24
CA PRO A 72 2.29 -0.96 7.01
C PRO A 72 2.88 -1.15 8.42
N SER A 73 4.22 -1.24 8.52
CA SER A 73 4.92 -1.39 9.80
C SER A 73 4.75 -0.17 10.70
N LYS A 74 4.81 1.05 10.15
CA LYS A 74 4.55 2.30 10.90
C LYS A 74 3.12 2.42 11.40
N CYS A 75 2.17 1.80 10.71
CA CYS A 75 0.77 1.74 11.11
C CYS A 75 0.43 0.55 12.01
N GLY A 76 1.41 -0.32 12.33
CA GLY A 76 1.16 -1.54 13.09
C GLY A 76 0.27 -2.56 12.36
N VAL A 77 0.17 -2.47 11.03
CA VAL A 77 -0.60 -3.39 10.20
C VAL A 77 0.31 -4.53 9.78
N ASP A 78 0.02 -5.72 10.29
CA ASP A 78 0.68 -6.95 9.84
C ASP A 78 0.06 -7.44 8.54
N LEU A 79 0.88 -7.50 7.49
CA LEU A 79 0.49 -8.03 6.19
C LEU A 79 1.14 -9.39 6.00
N PRO A 80 0.39 -10.43 5.59
CA PRO A 80 0.96 -11.77 5.37
C PRO A 80 1.89 -11.85 4.14
N TYR A 81 2.19 -10.72 3.50
CA TYR A 81 3.04 -10.59 2.32
C TYR A 81 3.69 -9.20 2.28
N ARG A 82 4.81 -9.09 1.57
CA ARG A 82 5.49 -7.80 1.32
C ARG A 82 4.99 -7.17 0.05
N ILE A 83 4.64 -5.89 0.10
CA ILE A 83 4.28 -5.08 -1.07
C ILE A 83 5.51 -4.29 -1.49
N SER A 84 5.93 -4.43 -2.74
CA SER A 84 7.10 -3.78 -3.33
C SER A 84 6.99 -3.78 -4.87
N PRO A 85 7.79 -2.98 -5.60
CA PRO A 85 7.79 -3.01 -7.06
C PRO A 85 8.09 -4.42 -7.63
N ALA A 86 8.91 -5.20 -6.91
CA ALA A 86 9.33 -6.55 -7.30
C ALA A 86 8.36 -7.65 -6.80
N THR A 87 7.33 -7.30 -6.02
CA THR A 87 6.41 -8.31 -5.48
C THR A 87 5.73 -9.07 -6.61
N ASN A 88 5.77 -10.39 -6.53
CA ASN A 88 4.97 -11.26 -7.36
C ASN A 88 3.54 -11.32 -6.80
N CYS A 89 2.63 -10.59 -7.43
CA CYS A 89 1.24 -10.55 -6.96
C CYS A 89 0.49 -11.86 -7.18
N ASP A 90 0.98 -12.81 -7.99
CA ASP A 90 0.32 -14.10 -8.17
C ASP A 90 0.51 -15.04 -6.98
N SER A 91 1.62 -14.88 -6.22
CA SER A 91 1.93 -15.68 -5.04
C SER A 91 1.34 -15.13 -3.73
N VAL A 92 0.57 -14.03 -3.80
CA VAL A 92 -0.12 -13.48 -2.63
C VAL A 92 -1.33 -14.37 -2.32
N ASN A 93 -1.35 -14.95 -1.12
CA ASN A 93 -2.40 -15.81 -0.60
C ASN A 93 -3.31 -15.07 0.34
#